data_AF-A0A7C5D521-F1
#
_entry.id   AF-A0A7C5D521-F1
#
_cell.length_a   1.000
_cell.length_b   1.000
_cell.length_c   1.000
_cell.angle_alpha   90.00
_cell.angle_beta   90.00
_cell.angle_gamma   90.00
#
_symmetry.space_group_name_H-M   'P 1'
#
loop_
_entity.id
_entity.type
_entity.pdbx_description
1 polymer ?
#
loop_
_entity_poly.entity_id
_entity_poly.type
_entity_poly.pdbx_seq_one_letter_code
_entity_poly.pdbx_strand_id
1 'polypeptide(L)'
;MSKLQAKDLEQYGIKDAVKINYNSSYDELAADEKSKNECTFTDNNTAMVDTGIFTGRSPKDKYFVEQEPSCEHINWGKVNQQVSKE
;
A
#
# COMPACT_ATOMS: atom_id res chain seq x y z
N MET A 1 -14.77 -17.06 -10.78
CA MET A 1 -13.63 -16.13 -10.76
C MET A 1 -12.38 -16.95 -10.47
N SER A 2 -11.34 -16.90 -11.32
CA SER A 2 -10.10 -17.64 -11.02
C SER A 2 -9.46 -17.04 -9.76
N LYS A 3 -9.07 -17.91 -8.82
CA LYS A 3 -8.37 -17.49 -7.61
C LYS A 3 -6.93 -17.16 -7.98
N LEU A 4 -6.48 -15.94 -7.68
CA LEU A 4 -5.08 -15.54 -7.75
C LEU A 4 -4.23 -16.55 -6.96
N GLN A 5 -3.15 -17.04 -7.56
CA GLN A 5 -2.23 -18.02 -6.95
C GLN A 5 -0.97 -17.31 -6.45
N ALA A 6 -0.30 -17.88 -5.45
CA ALA A 6 0.96 -17.34 -4.93
C ALA A 6 2.03 -17.18 -6.04
N LYS A 7 2.06 -18.12 -6.99
CA LYS A 7 2.96 -18.08 -8.15
C LYS A 7 2.76 -16.85 -9.03
N ASP A 8 1.55 -16.29 -9.07
CA ASP A 8 1.26 -15.09 -9.89
C ASP A 8 1.98 -13.83 -9.34
N LEU A 9 2.46 -13.86 -8.10
CA LEU A 9 3.18 -12.75 -7.46
C LEU A 9 4.70 -12.83 -7.62
N GLU A 10 5.25 -13.97 -8.05
CA GLU A 10 6.70 -14.15 -8.21
C GLU A 10 7.31 -13.16 -9.21
N GLN A 11 6.55 -12.78 -10.24
CA GLN A 11 6.96 -11.79 -11.23
C GLN A 11 7.22 -10.39 -10.63
N TYR A 12 6.66 -10.10 -9.46
CA TYR A 12 6.86 -8.85 -8.72
C TYR A 12 7.91 -9.00 -7.61
N GLY A 13 8.61 -10.14 -7.55
CA GLY A 13 9.66 -10.40 -6.57
C GLY A 13 9.16 -10.92 -5.22
N ILE A 14 7.85 -11.13 -5.03
CA ILE A 14 7.30 -11.74 -3.82
C ILE A 14 7.43 -13.26 -3.95
N LYS A 15 8.45 -13.81 -3.28
CA LYS A 15 8.79 -15.23 -3.29
C LYS A 15 8.56 -15.75 -1.89
N ASP A 16 7.50 -16.55 -1.68
CA ASP A 16 7.23 -17.43 -0.52
C ASP A 16 5.73 -17.79 -0.49
N ALA A 17 5.34 -18.75 0.35
CA ALA A 17 3.95 -19.10 0.57
C ALA A 17 3.21 -17.99 1.34
N VAL A 18 2.62 -17.04 0.60
CA VAL A 18 1.75 -15.99 1.16
C VAL A 18 0.29 -16.42 1.16
N LYS A 19 -0.41 -16.16 2.28
CA LYS A 19 -1.87 -16.21 2.32
C LYS A 19 -2.40 -15.06 1.47
N ILE A 20 -3.11 -15.38 0.39
CA ILE A 20 -3.74 -14.39 -0.47
C ILE A 20 -5.21 -14.24 -0.08
N ASN A 21 -5.56 -13.06 0.43
CA ASN A 21 -6.94 -12.59 0.56
C ASN A 21 -7.25 -11.71 -0.65
N TYR A 22 -7.81 -12.28 -1.73
CA TYR A 22 -8.10 -11.55 -2.97
C TYR A 22 -9.56 -11.09 -3.00
N ASN A 23 -9.78 -9.79 -3.24
CA ASN A 23 -11.09 -9.15 -3.29
C ASN A 23 -11.96 -9.41 -2.04
N SER A 24 -11.37 -9.25 -0.85
CA SER A 24 -12.11 -9.33 0.41
C SER A 24 -13.28 -8.35 0.43
N SER A 25 -14.43 -8.85 0.89
CA SER A 25 -15.61 -8.05 1.20
C SER A 25 -15.38 -7.14 2.41
N TYR A 26 -16.24 -6.14 2.60
CA TYR A 26 -16.17 -5.25 3.77
C TYR A 26 -16.28 -6.01 5.09
N ASP A 27 -17.12 -7.05 5.16
CA ASP A 27 -17.28 -7.85 6.38
C ASP A 27 -16.00 -8.66 6.70
N GLU A 28 -15.33 -9.20 5.69
CA GLU A 28 -14.05 -9.88 5.84
C GLU A 28 -12.94 -8.91 6.29
N LEU A 29 -12.90 -7.71 5.72
CA LEU A 29 -11.94 -6.66 6.11
C LEU A 29 -12.15 -6.23 7.56
N ALA A 30 -13.39 -5.93 7.97
CA ALA A 30 -13.71 -5.52 9.33
C ALA A 30 -13.39 -6.63 10.36
N ALA A 31 -13.64 -7.90 10.00
CA ALA A 31 -13.26 -9.04 10.83
C ALA A 31 -11.74 -9.19 10.96
N ASP A 32 -10.99 -9.02 9.86
CA ASP A 32 -9.54 -9.06 9.86
C ASP A 32 -8.96 -7.93 10.75
N GLU A 33 -9.39 -6.67 10.54
CA GLU A 33 -8.98 -5.50 11.31
C GLU A 33 -9.22 -5.67 12.82
N LYS A 34 -10.39 -6.20 13.19
CA LYS A 34 -10.75 -6.49 14.58
C LYS A 34 -9.90 -7.61 15.17
N SER A 35 -9.69 -8.70 14.42
CA SER A 35 -8.92 -9.86 14.89
C SER A 35 -7.44 -9.54 15.11
N LYS A 36 -6.89 -8.60 14.33
CA LYS A 36 -5.49 -8.16 14.41
C LYS A 36 -5.26 -7.01 15.39
N ASN A 37 -6.32 -6.46 15.97
CA ASN A 37 -6.27 -5.26 16.82
C ASN A 37 -5.65 -4.04 16.09
N GLU A 38 -5.89 -3.93 14.78
CA GLU A 38 -5.41 -2.80 13.96
C GLU A 38 -6.40 -1.61 14.04
N CYS A 39 -7.67 -1.87 14.32
CA CYS A 39 -8.73 -0.87 14.47
C CYS A 39 -9.49 -1.06 15.79
N THR A 40 -10.02 0.04 16.33
CA THR A 40 -11.07 0.03 17.37
C THR A 40 -12.42 0.33 16.72
N PHE A 41 -13.48 -0.34 17.16
CA PHE A 41 -14.82 -0.12 16.62
C PHE A 41 -15.67 0.69 17.60
N THR A 42 -16.33 1.72 17.10
CA THR A 42 -17.31 2.52 17.86
C THR A 42 -18.61 1.73 18.07
N ASP A 43 -19.51 2.27 18.90
CA ASP A 43 -20.82 1.66 19.20
C ASP A 43 -21.71 1.45 17.95
N ASN A 44 -21.49 2.24 16.89
CA ASN A 44 -22.17 2.07 15.60
C ASN A 44 -21.37 1.22 14.58
N ASN A 45 -20.37 0.46 15.04
CA ASN A 45 -19.50 -0.40 14.24
C ASN A 45 -18.64 0.34 13.19
N THR A 46 -18.33 1.62 13.39
CA THR A 46 -17.38 2.33 12.52
C THR A 46 -15.96 2.02 12.98
N ALA A 47 -15.09 1.62 12.06
CA ALA A 47 -13.67 1.39 12.34
C ALA A 47 -12.94 2.73 12.57
N MET A 48 -12.16 2.79 13.64
CA MET A 48 -11.25 3.89 13.98
C MET A 48 -9.83 3.36 14.06
N VAL A 49 -8.89 4.06 13.45
CA VAL A 49 -7.47 3.73 13.42
C VAL A 49 -6.64 4.95 13.81
N ASP A 50 -5.52 4.73 14.48
CA ASP A 50 -4.50 5.74 14.76
C ASP A 50 -3.28 5.46 13.87
N THR A 51 -2.91 6.44 13.01
CA THR A 51 -1.75 6.31 12.11
C THR A 51 -0.43 6.70 12.77
N GLY A 52 -0.44 6.95 14.08
CA GLY A 52 0.71 7.28 14.89
C GLY A 52 1.32 8.63 14.50
N ILE A 53 2.63 8.66 14.27
CA ILE A 53 3.35 9.91 13.97
C ILE A 53 3.01 10.48 12.59
N PHE A 54 2.52 9.64 11.66
CA PHE A 54 2.22 10.02 10.29
C PHE A 54 0.75 10.38 10.13
N THR A 55 0.35 11.53 10.67
CA THR A 55 -1.03 12.04 10.64
C THR A 55 -1.39 12.80 9.36
N GLY A 56 -0.48 12.83 8.39
CA GLY A 56 -0.64 13.54 7.13
C GLY A 56 0.39 13.10 6.09
N ARG A 57 0.46 13.84 4.98
CA ARG A 57 1.46 13.58 3.93
C ARG A 57 2.86 13.91 4.44
N SER A 58 3.85 13.19 3.92
CA SER A 58 5.28 13.52 4.03
C SER A 58 5.85 13.94 2.68
N PRO A 59 5.67 15.21 2.23
CA PRO A 59 6.08 15.63 0.88
C PRO A 59 7.56 15.44 0.58
N LYS A 60 8.41 15.45 1.61
CA LYS A 60 9.86 15.29 1.49
C LYS A 60 10.30 13.84 1.28
N ASP A 61 9.42 12.87 1.51
CA ASP A 61 9.70 11.44 1.33
C ASP A 61 9.12 10.91 0.00
N LYS A 62 8.59 11.80 -0.85
CA LYS A 62 8.09 11.46 -2.19
C LYS A 62 9.20 11.62 -3.23
N TYR A 63 9.45 10.56 -3.98
CA TYR A 63 10.42 10.51 -5.07
C TYR A 63 9.82 9.94 -6.36
N PHE A 64 10.43 10.28 -7.49
CA PHE A 64 10.27 9.58 -8.76
C PHE A 64 11.63 9.04 -9.19
N VAL A 65 11.65 7.81 -9.68
CA VAL A 65 12.85 7.24 -10.27
C VAL A 65 13.19 8.03 -11.53
N GLU A 66 14.44 8.49 -11.62
CA GLU A 66 14.95 9.14 -12.82
C GLU A 66 15.19 8.08 -13.90
N GLN A 67 14.19 7.88 -14.77
CA GLN A 67 14.26 6.90 -15.85
C GLN A 67 13.47 7.33 -17.08
N GLU A 68 13.94 6.86 -18.24
CA GLU A 68 13.22 7.00 -19.51
C GLU A 68 11.95 6.12 -19.55
N PRO A 69 10.88 6.56 -20.25
CA PRO A 69 10.75 7.83 -20.98
C PRO A 69 10.26 8.99 -20.09
N SER A 70 9.97 8.72 -18.82
CA SER A 70 9.35 9.71 -17.93
C SER A 70 10.25 10.91 -17.62
N CYS A 71 11.56 10.77 -17.78
CA CYS A 71 12.54 11.79 -17.43
C CYS A 71 12.27 13.13 -18.11
N GLU A 72 11.91 13.11 -19.39
CA GLU A 72 11.65 14.29 -20.20
C GLU A 72 10.31 14.99 -19.87
N HIS A 73 9.44 14.33 -19.10
CA HIS A 73 8.07 14.78 -18.87
C HIS A 73 7.79 15.20 -17.42
N ILE A 74 8.74 14.98 -16.50
CA ILE A 74 8.59 15.34 -15.10
C ILE A 74 9.16 16.74 -14.85
N ASN A 75 8.38 17.59 -14.17
CA ASN A 75 8.86 18.86 -13.66
C ASN A 75 9.70 18.65 -12.40
N TRP A 76 11.00 18.40 -12.58
CA TRP A 76 11.94 18.08 -11.51
C TRP A 76 12.15 19.24 -10.53
N GLY A 77 12.27 18.90 -9.24
CA GLY A 77 12.59 19.88 -8.20
C GLY A 77 12.22 19.42 -6.81
N LYS A 78 12.05 20.36 -5.88
CA LYS A 78 11.76 20.06 -4.46
C LYS A 78 10.48 19.26 -4.24
N VAL A 79 9.52 19.33 -5.17
CA VAL A 79 8.23 18.62 -5.09
C VAL A 79 8.28 17.25 -5.77
N ASN A 80 8.96 17.17 -6.91
CA ASN A 80 9.18 15.92 -7.66
C ASN A 80 10.67 15.62 -7.57
N GLN A 81 11.06 15.01 -6.46
CA GLN A 81 12.45 14.70 -6.17
C GLN A 81 12.88 13.47 -6.97
N GLN A 82 14.04 13.55 -7.61
CA GLN A 82 14.61 12.42 -8.35
C GLN A 82 15.32 11.45 -7.40
N VAL A 83 15.29 10.16 -7.75
CA VAL A 83 16.11 9.11 -7.13
C VAL A 83 16.70 8.21 -8.22
N SER A 84 17.89 7.68 -7.98
CA SER A 84 18.52 6.67 -8.84
C SER A 84 17.69 5.39 -8.91
N LYS A 85 17.97 4.57 -9.90
CA LYS A 85 17.35 3.24 -10.04
C LYS A 85 17.91 2.24 -9.02
N GLU A 86 19.20 2.38 -8.70
CA GLU A 86 19.93 1.67 -7.66
C GLU A 86 19.59 2.21 -6.27
#